data_AF-A0A2S2DLC6-F1
#
_entry.id   AF-A0A2S2DLC6-F1
#
_cell.length_a   1.000
_cell.length_b   1.000
_cell.length_c   1.000
_cell.angle_alpha   90.00
_cell.angle_beta   90.00
_cell.angle_gamma   90.00
#
_symmetry.space_group_name_H-M   'P 1'
#
loop_
_entity.id
_entity.type
_entity.pdbx_description
1 polymer ?
#
loop_
_entity_poly.entity_id
_entity_poly.type
_entity_poly.pdbx_seq_one_letter_code
_entity_poly.pdbx_strand_id
1 'polypeptide(L)' 'MYMVYWTVVGATASAPHARPFDTSEMVPAMRFMEELRQRQRAGEGVRFITMCSEHPDMVGHPGVDVTGPGYDWKKRRR' A
#
# COMPACT_ATOMS: atom_id res chain seq x y z
N MET A 1 7.00 6.23 4.06
CA MET A 1 5.78 6.18 4.89
C MET A 1 4.98 5.00 4.40
N TYR A 2 4.39 4.20 5.29
CA TYR A 2 3.40 3.20 4.89
C TYR A 2 2.00 3.73 5.16
N MET A 3 1.07 3.45 4.27
CA MET A 3 -0.33 3.73 4.47
C MET A 3 -1.11 2.45 4.27
N VAL A 4 -1.90 2.05 5.27
CA VAL A 4 -2.80 0.90 5.19
C VAL A 4 -4.21 1.41 4.95
N TYR A 5 -4.85 0.89 3.91
CA TYR A 5 -6.24 1.17 3.56
C TYR A 5 -7.10 -0.08 3.70
N TRP A 6 -8.34 0.10 4.14
CA TRP A 6 -9.34 -0.96 4.18
C TRP A 6 -10.75 -0.37 4.15
N THR A 7 -11.75 -1.20 3.84
CA THR A 7 -13.16 -0.82 3.90
C THR A 7 -13.88 -1.70 4.90
N VAL A 8 -14.73 -1.11 5.75
CA VAL A 8 -15.68 -1.84 6.57
C VAL A 8 -17.04 -1.78 5.90
N VAL A 9 -17.53 -2.92 5.44
CA VAL A 9 -18.86 -3.09 4.84
C VAL A 9 -19.85 -3.47 5.92
N GLY A 10 -20.77 -2.55 6.24
CA GLY A 10 -21.89 -2.77 7.14
C GLY A 10 -23.17 -3.18 6.40
N ALA A 11 -24.28 -3.27 7.13
CA ALA A 11 -25.57 -3.65 6.56
C ALA A 11 -26.16 -2.59 5.61
N THR A 12 -25.89 -1.30 5.86
CA THR A 12 -26.51 -0.17 5.14
C THR A 12 -25.50 0.67 4.36
N ALA A 13 -24.22 0.65 4.73
CA ALA A 13 -23.18 1.46 4.10
C ALA A 13 -21.80 0.81 4.20
N SER A 14 -20.91 1.23 3.31
CA SER A 14 -19.47 0.91 3.37
C SER A 14 -18.69 2.14 3.79
N ALA A 15 -17.76 1.98 4.73
CA ALA A 15 -16.89 3.04 5.22
C ALA A 15 -15.42 2.75 4.85
N PRO A 16 -14.75 3.62 4.07
CA PRO A 16 -13.32 3.51 3.83
C PRO A 16 -12.52 4.03 5.03
N HIS A 17 -11.37 3.43 5.27
CA HIS A 17 -10.47 3.79 6.35
C HIS A 17 -9.01 3.80 5.86
N ALA A 18 -8.20 4.63 6.50
CA ALA A 18 -6.77 4.74 6.25
C ALA A 18 -6.02 4.87 7.59
N ARG A 19 -4.82 4.30 7.67
CA ARG A 19 -3.92 4.46 8.81
C ARG A 19 -2.47 4.64 8.35
N PRO A 20 -1.83 5.78 8.69
CA PRO A 20 -0.42 5.99 8.39
C PRO A 20 0.47 5.23 9.39
N PHE A 21 1.66 4.88 8.92
CA PHE A 21 2.78 4.33 9.68
C PHE A 21 4.07 4.98 9.17
N ASP A 22 5.00 5.26 10.07
CA ASP A 22 6.30 5.80 9.71
C ASP A 22 7.12 4.80 8.86
N THR A 23 8.13 5.29 8.15
CA THR A 23 9.10 4.45 7.41
C THR A 23 9.78 3.37 8.26
N SER A 24 9.98 3.63 9.55
CA SER A 24 10.55 2.71 10.52
C SER A 24 9.54 1.66 11.03
N GLU A 25 8.25 1.83 10.73
CA GLU A 25 7.15 1.03 11.29
C GLU A 25 6.62 -0.04 10.34
N MET A 26 7.47 -0.58 9.46
CA MET A 26 7.07 -1.66 8.53
C MET A 26 6.46 -2.86 9.27
N VAL A 27 7.11 -3.33 10.34
CA VAL A 27 6.65 -4.50 11.11
C VAL A 27 5.30 -4.22 11.80
N PRO A 28 5.11 -3.09 12.51
CA PRO A 28 3.79 -2.66 12.97
C PRO A 28 2.71 -2.62 11.88
N ALA A 29 3.00 -2.06 10.71
CA ALA A 29 2.05 -1.97 9.60
C ALA A 29 1.63 -3.38 9.10
N MET A 30 2.59 -4.30 8.97
CA MET A 30 2.33 -5.69 8.59
C MET A 30 1.48 -6.44 9.63
N ARG A 31 1.74 -6.22 10.93
CA ARG A 31 0.93 -6.81 12.01
C ARG A 31 -0.49 -6.29 11.98
N PHE A 32 -0.67 -4.99 11.82
CA PHE A 32 -1.98 -4.37 11.70
C PHE A 32 -2.78 -4.92 10.51
N MET A 33 -2.14 -5.12 9.35
CA MET A 33 -2.80 -5.79 8.23
C MET A 33 -3.23 -7.22 8.56
N GLU A 34 -2.44 -7.98 9.33
CA GLU A 34 -2.81 -9.33 9.72
C GLU A 34 -3.99 -9.35 10.70
N GLU A 35 -4.06 -8.40 11.64
CA GLU A 35 -5.23 -8.20 12.50
C GLU A 35 -6.50 -7.95 11.66
N LEU A 36 -6.42 -7.10 10.63
CA LEU A 36 -7.53 -6.86 9.70
C LEU A 36 -7.94 -8.14 8.94
N ARG A 37 -6.98 -8.97 8.52
CA ARG A 37 -7.27 -10.26 7.86
C ARG A 37 -7.88 -11.27 8.80
N GLN A 38 -7.47 -11.30 10.08
CA GLN A 38 -8.09 -12.15 11.09
C GLN A 38 -9.56 -11.77 11.30
N ARG A 39 -9.85 -10.48 11.43
CA ARG A 39 -11.22 -9.96 11.51
C ARG A 39 -12.05 -10.32 10.28
N GLN A 40 -11.47 -10.18 9.09
CA GLN A 40 -12.12 -10.62 7.85
C GLN A 40 -12.45 -12.12 7.88
N ARG A 41 -11.52 -12.98 8.33
CA ARG A 41 -11.74 -14.44 8.44
C ARG A 41 -12.75 -14.80 9.53
N ALA A 42 -12.86 -14.00 10.58
CA ALA A 42 -13.88 -14.13 11.62
C ALA A 42 -15.30 -13.74 11.13
N GLY A 43 -15.43 -13.31 9.87
CA GLY A 43 -16.71 -12.96 9.26
C GLY A 43 -17.06 -11.48 9.36
N GLU A 44 -16.18 -10.64 9.92
CA GLU A 44 -16.41 -9.19 9.90
C GLU A 44 -16.41 -8.64 8.47
N GLY A 45 -17.11 -7.53 8.25
CA GLY A 45 -17.23 -6.84 6.97
C GLY A 45 -15.95 -6.17 6.46
N VAL A 46 -14.77 -6.53 6.96
CA VAL A 46 -13.48 -5.95 6.54
C VAL A 46 -13.12 -6.44 5.13
N ARG A 47 -12.93 -5.52 4.17
CA ARG A 47 -12.64 -5.82 2.76
C ARG A 47 -11.56 -4.88 2.22
N PHE A 48 -11.00 -5.23 1.06
CA PHE A 48 -10.05 -4.41 0.30
C PHE A 48 -8.83 -3.93 1.12
N ILE A 49 -8.27 -4.81 1.96
CA ILE A 49 -7.07 -4.51 2.78
C ILE A 49 -5.86 -4.38 1.85
N THR A 50 -5.22 -3.21 1.83
CA THR A 50 -4.02 -2.95 1.02
C THR A 50 -3.06 -2.01 1.75
N MET A 51 -1.77 -2.09 1.42
CA MET A 51 -0.73 -1.20 1.95
C MET A 51 0.08 -0.61 0.80
N CYS A 52 0.36 0.68 0.90
CA CYS A 52 1.23 1.41 -0.03
C CYS A 52 2.48 1.91 0.72
N SER A 53 3.66 1.79 0.12
CA SER A 53 4.94 2.21 0.69
C SER A 53 5.49 3.52 0.13
N GLU A 54 4.86 4.05 -0.93
CA GLU A 54 5.20 5.34 -1.52
C GLU A 54 4.26 6.43 -0.99
N HIS A 55 4.83 7.58 -0.64
CA HIS A 55 4.06 8.77 -0.37
C HIS A 55 3.49 9.25 -1.71
N PRO A 56 2.16 9.47 -1.86
CA PRO A 56 1.56 9.90 -3.13
C PRO A 56 2.21 11.16 -3.71
N ASP A 57 2.66 12.06 -2.84
CA ASP A 57 3.36 13.30 -3.22
C ASP A 57 4.89 13.16 -3.34
N MET A 58 5.46 11.98 -3.10
CA MET A 58 6.90 11.67 -3.29
C MET A 58 7.09 10.47 -4.23
N VAL A 59 6.26 10.39 -5.26
CA VAL A 59 6.65 9.62 -6.44
C VAL A 59 7.82 10.37 -7.06
N GLY A 60 9.02 9.78 -7.02
CA GLY A 60 10.13 10.26 -7.85
C GLY A 60 9.68 10.34 -9.31
N HIS A 61 10.37 11.12 -10.16
CA HIS A 61 10.00 11.26 -11.57
C HIS A 61 9.65 9.88 -12.18
N PRO A 62 8.39 9.67 -12.61
CA PRO A 62 7.98 8.40 -13.17
C PRO A 62 8.72 8.20 -14.49
N GLY A 63 9.64 7.24 -14.50
CA GLY A 63 10.41 6.90 -15.69
C GLY A 63 11.80 7.53 -15.70
N VAL A 64 12.69 6.85 -16.42
CA VAL A 64 14.09 7.19 -16.60
C VAL A 64 14.21 8.60 -17.17
N ASP A 65 14.69 9.56 -16.37
CA ASP A 65 15.02 10.93 -16.79
C ASP A 65 16.28 11.01 -17.69
N VAL A 66 16.66 9.91 -18.33
CA VAL A 66 17.90 9.77 -19.09
C VAL A 66 17.68 8.90 -20.31
N THR A 67 16.90 9.38 -21.28
CA THR A 67 16.88 8.80 -22.63
C THR A 67 17.68 9.66 -23.59
N GLY A 68 18.98 9.76 -23.34
CA GLY A 68 19.91 10.19 -24.38
C GLY A 68 19.99 9.14 -25.51
N PRO A 69 20.48 9.48 -26.72
CA PRO A 69 20.48 8.57 -27.87
C PRO A 69 21.23 7.23 -27.66
N GLY A 70 22.06 7.14 -26.61
CA GLY A 70 22.80 5.93 -26.24
C GLY A 70 22.19 5.11 -25.10
N TYR A 71 20.93 5.38 -24.69
CA TYR A 71 20.32 4.66 -23.57
C TYR A 71 19.99 3.21 -23.94
N ASP A 72 20.70 2.25 -23.33
CA ASP A 72 20.46 0.81 -23.50
C ASP A 72 19.24 0.39 -22.67
N TRP A 73 18.11 0.20 -23.36
CA TRP A 73 16.79 -0.12 -22.80
C TRP A 73 16.69 -1.52 -22.16
N LYS A 74 17.80 -2.25 -22.04
CA LYS A 74 17.81 -3.58 -21.43
C LYS A 74 17.48 -3.51 -19.94
N LYS A 75 16.43 -4.24 -19.57
CA LYS A 75 16.01 -4.50 -18.20
C LYS A 75 17.19 -5.08 -17.42
N ARG A 76 17.73 -4.34 -16.45
CA ARG A 76 18.85 -4.81 -15.61
C ARG A 76 18.37 -5.99 -14.76
N ARG A 77 18.70 -7.21 -15.19
CA ARG A 77 18.64 -8.42 -14.36
C ARG A 77 20.08 -8.76 -14.00
N ARG A 78 20.42 -8.66 -12.72
CA ARG A 78 21.59 -9.33 -12.13
C ARG A 78 21.06 -10.45 -11.26
#